data_AF-A0A376L0I2-F1
#
_entry.id   AF-A0A376L0I2-F1
#
_cell.length_a   1.000
_cell.length_b   1.000
_cell.length_c   1.000
_cell.angle_alpha   90.00
_cell.angle_beta   90.00
_cell.angle_gamma   90.00
#
_symmetry.space_group_name_H-M   'P 1'
#
loop_
_entity.id
_entity.type
_entity.pdbx_description
1 polymer ?
#
loop_
_entity_poly.entity_id
_entity_poly.type
_entity_poly.pdbx_seq_one_letter_code
_entity_poly.pdbx_strand_id
1 'polypeptide(L)'
;MMHTTTSPSYPIVASVETAAAMLRGNPGKRLINRSVERALHFRKEVQRLREESDGWFFDIWQPPQVDEAECWPVAPGEQWHGFNDADADHMFLDPVKVTILTPGMDEQGNMSEEGIPAALVAKFLDERGIVVEKTGPYNLLFLFSIGIDKTKAMGLLRGLTEFKRSYDLNLRIKKYATRSLC
;
A
#
# COMPACT_ATOMS: atom_id res chain seq x y z
N MET A 1 -12.52 12.81 -33.71
CA MET A 1 -12.62 11.47 -34.36
C MET A 1 -11.26 10.86 -34.74
N MET A 2 -10.14 11.59 -34.75
CA MET A 2 -8.83 11.04 -35.16
C MET A 2 -8.28 9.90 -34.27
N HIS A 3 -8.78 9.78 -33.04
CA HIS A 3 -8.28 8.82 -32.04
C HIS A 3 -9.36 7.88 -31.48
N THR A 4 -10.58 7.92 -32.02
CA THR A 4 -11.68 7.07 -31.58
C THR A 4 -12.06 6.15 -32.73
N THR A 5 -12.07 4.84 -32.47
CA THR A 5 -12.55 3.86 -33.45
C THR A 5 -13.98 4.19 -33.90
N THR A 6 -14.27 3.97 -35.18
CA THR A 6 -15.62 4.11 -35.75
C THR A 6 -16.59 3.04 -35.25
N SER A 7 -16.09 2.01 -34.57
CA SER A 7 -16.87 0.92 -33.97
C SER A 7 -16.51 0.79 -32.48
N PRO A 8 -17.01 1.69 -31.61
CA PRO A 8 -16.69 1.66 -30.19
C PRO A 8 -17.34 0.46 -29.50
N SER A 9 -16.71 0.00 -28.41
CA SER A 9 -17.27 -1.05 -27.56
C SER A 9 -18.36 -0.47 -26.64
N TYR A 10 -19.62 -0.73 -26.96
CA TYR A 10 -20.77 -0.27 -26.18
C TYR A 10 -20.74 -0.75 -24.72
N PRO A 11 -20.30 -1.97 -24.39
CA PRO A 11 -20.11 -2.37 -22.99
C PRO A 11 -19.14 -1.47 -22.21
N ILE A 12 -18.06 -0.98 -22.85
CA ILE A 12 -17.12 -0.03 -22.22
C ILE A 12 -17.77 1.34 -22.04
N VAL A 13 -18.53 1.80 -23.04
CA VAL A 13 -19.27 3.08 -22.93
C VAL A 13 -20.27 3.03 -21.77
N ALA A 14 -21.06 1.94 -21.69
CA ALA A 14 -22.05 1.75 -20.65
C ALA A 14 -21.41 1.60 -19.25
N SER A 15 -20.25 0.96 -19.14
CA SER A 15 -19.55 0.82 -17.85
C SER A 15 -19.04 2.15 -17.32
N VAL A 16 -18.55 3.05 -18.19
CA VAL A 16 -18.13 4.41 -17.81
C VAL A 16 -19.31 5.24 -17.32
N GLU A 17 -20.46 5.18 -17.99
CA GLU A 17 -21.69 5.86 -17.53
C GLU A 17 -22.17 5.29 -16.19
N THR A 18 -22.12 3.96 -16.03
CA THR A 18 -22.50 3.29 -14.79
C THR A 18 -21.56 3.67 -13.64
N ALA A 19 -20.26 3.80 -13.88
CA ALA A 19 -19.30 4.26 -12.87
C ALA A 19 -19.61 5.68 -12.38
N ALA A 20 -20.01 6.58 -13.27
CA ALA A 20 -20.48 7.91 -12.89
C ALA A 20 -21.77 7.84 -12.05
N ALA A 21 -22.71 6.95 -12.40
CA ALA A 21 -23.92 6.72 -11.63
C ALA A 21 -23.65 6.15 -10.22
N MET A 22 -22.67 5.24 -10.07
CA MET A 22 -22.26 4.68 -8.78
C MET A 22 -21.75 5.75 -7.80
N LEU A 23 -21.12 6.81 -8.30
CA LEU A 23 -20.57 7.90 -7.50
C LEU A 23 -21.56 9.04 -7.24
N ARG A 24 -22.78 8.96 -7.79
CA ARG A 24 -23.78 10.04 -7.67
C ARG A 24 -24.33 10.13 -6.25
N GLY A 25 -24.28 11.34 -5.68
CA GLY A 25 -24.94 11.68 -4.41
C GLY A 25 -24.29 11.05 -3.17
N ASN A 26 -25.09 10.90 -2.12
CA ASN A 26 -24.61 10.40 -0.82
C ASN A 26 -24.07 8.96 -0.84
N PRO A 27 -24.63 8.01 -1.62
CA PRO A 27 -24.05 6.67 -1.74
C PRO A 27 -22.60 6.70 -2.26
N GLY A 28 -22.30 7.51 -3.28
CA GLY A 28 -20.95 7.68 -3.81
C GLY A 28 -19.97 8.25 -2.78
N LYS A 29 -20.37 9.29 -2.03
CA LYS A 29 -19.57 9.84 -0.93
C LYS A 29 -19.24 8.77 0.12
N ARG A 30 -20.23 7.95 0.52
CA ARG A 30 -20.02 6.84 1.47
C ARG A 30 -19.07 5.77 0.93
N LEU A 31 -19.13 5.49 -0.37
CA LEU A 31 -18.26 4.51 -1.02
C LEU A 31 -16.78 4.93 -0.89
N ILE A 32 -16.49 6.19 -1.21
CA ILE A 32 -15.13 6.75 -1.11
C ILE A 32 -14.67 6.85 0.34
N ASN A 33 -15.51 7.41 1.23
CA ASN A 33 -15.15 7.56 2.65
C ASN A 33 -14.80 6.22 3.30
N ARG A 34 -15.53 5.15 2.98
CA ARG A 34 -15.21 3.80 3.48
C ARG A 34 -13.84 3.29 3.03
N SER A 35 -13.42 3.61 1.81
CA SER A 35 -12.08 3.26 1.33
C SER A 35 -10.99 4.04 2.07
N VAL A 36 -11.22 5.34 2.28
CA VAL A 36 -10.32 6.20 3.04
C VAL A 36 -10.20 5.74 4.50
N GLU A 37 -11.33 5.52 5.19
CA GLU A 37 -11.37 5.00 6.56
C GLU A 37 -10.66 3.64 6.69
N ARG A 38 -10.83 2.77 5.68
CA ARG A 38 -10.17 1.46 5.66
C ARG A 38 -8.67 1.59 5.48
N ALA A 39 -8.20 2.51 4.64
CA ALA A 39 -6.78 2.79 4.48
C ALA A 39 -6.18 3.33 5.77
N LEU A 40 -6.86 4.27 6.45
CA LEU A 40 -6.44 4.80 7.75
C LEU A 40 -6.37 3.70 8.81
N HIS A 41 -7.42 2.87 8.92
CA HIS A 41 -7.43 1.74 9.85
C HIS A 41 -6.28 0.77 9.56
N PHE A 42 -6.00 0.46 8.29
CA PHE A 42 -4.88 -0.40 7.93
C PHE A 42 -3.54 0.22 8.35
N ARG A 43 -3.35 1.53 8.13
CA ARG A 43 -2.15 2.26 8.56
C ARG A 43 -1.91 2.16 10.06
N LYS A 44 -2.95 2.42 10.86
CA LYS A 44 -2.91 2.30 12.33
C LYS A 44 -2.60 0.88 12.78
N GLU A 45 -3.18 -0.13 12.14
CA GLU A 45 -2.89 -1.53 12.49
C GLU A 45 -1.44 -1.94 12.20
N VAL A 46 -0.86 -1.47 11.10
CA VAL A 46 0.57 -1.75 10.82
C VAL A 46 1.47 -1.07 11.84
N GLN A 47 1.19 0.19 12.20
CA GLN A 47 1.94 0.90 13.26
C GLN A 47 1.81 0.19 14.62
N ARG A 48 0.59 -0.18 15.01
CA ARG A 48 0.33 -0.95 16.24
C ARG A 48 1.12 -2.27 16.26
N LEU A 49 1.09 -3.02 15.15
CA LEU A 49 1.85 -4.27 15.05
C LEU A 49 3.36 -4.03 15.04
N ARG A 50 3.85 -2.92 14.50
CA ARG A 50 5.27 -2.55 14.56
C ARG A 50 5.71 -2.32 16.01
N GLU A 51 4.90 -1.66 16.82
CA GLU A 51 5.19 -1.39 18.24
C GLU A 51 5.09 -2.64 19.10
N GLU A 52 4.13 -3.53 18.81
CA GLU A 52 3.89 -4.76 19.59
C GLU A 52 4.78 -5.95 19.17
N SER A 53 5.40 -5.91 17.98
CA SER A 53 6.20 -7.02 17.47
C SER A 53 7.62 -6.99 18.02
N ASP A 54 8.12 -8.15 18.41
CA ASP A 54 9.53 -8.30 18.76
C ASP A 54 10.44 -8.18 17.51
N GLY A 55 11.43 -7.28 17.61
CA GLY A 55 12.45 -7.08 16.58
C GLY A 55 11.95 -6.27 15.38
N TRP A 56 12.35 -6.69 14.17
CA TRP A 56 12.00 -5.97 12.94
C TRP A 56 10.52 -6.17 12.58
N PHE A 57 9.88 -5.13 12.05
CA PHE A 57 8.58 -5.22 11.38
C PHE A 57 8.56 -4.29 10.17
N PHE A 58 7.48 -4.38 9.37
CA PHE A 58 7.24 -3.43 8.29
C PHE A 58 6.91 -2.04 8.83
N ASP A 59 7.21 -1.03 8.04
CA ASP A 59 6.82 0.35 8.33
C ASP A 59 5.93 0.92 7.22
N ILE A 60 5.38 2.10 7.42
CA ILE A 60 4.62 2.82 6.39
C ILE A 60 5.25 4.17 6.13
N TRP A 61 5.35 4.52 4.86
CA TRP A 61 5.75 5.86 4.45
C TRP A 61 4.59 6.84 4.68
N GLN A 62 4.63 7.51 5.82
CA GLN A 62 3.62 8.46 6.31
C GLN A 62 4.15 9.30 7.49
N PRO A 63 3.45 10.36 7.90
CA PRO A 63 3.77 11.08 9.13
C PRO A 63 3.78 10.16 10.37
N PRO A 64 4.54 10.50 11.42
CA PRO A 64 4.61 9.69 12.64
C PRO A 64 3.24 9.44 13.29
N GLN A 65 2.36 10.44 13.26
CA GLN A 65 1.00 10.36 13.79
C GLN A 65 -0.02 10.60 12.68
N VAL A 66 -0.98 9.70 12.57
CA VAL A 66 -2.08 9.77 11.59
C VAL A 66 -3.42 9.52 12.28
N ASP A 67 -3.92 10.52 13.01
CA ASP A 67 -5.15 10.39 13.80
C ASP A 67 -6.41 10.45 12.93
N GLU A 68 -6.43 11.39 11.99
CA GLU A 68 -7.56 11.63 11.09
C GLU A 68 -7.24 11.29 9.63
N ALA A 69 -8.29 10.98 8.89
CA ALA A 69 -8.21 10.72 7.48
C ALA A 69 -8.22 12.03 6.70
N GLU A 70 -7.04 12.54 6.41
CA GLU A 70 -6.83 13.71 5.56
C GLU A 70 -5.72 13.46 4.55
N CYS A 71 -5.54 14.39 3.62
CA CYS A 71 -4.34 14.39 2.79
C CYS A 71 -3.24 15.10 3.58
N TRP A 72 -2.29 14.35 4.13
CA TRP A 72 -1.29 14.92 5.04
C TRP A 72 -0.25 15.76 4.29
N PRO A 73 0.02 17.01 4.68
CA PRO A 73 0.99 17.85 4.00
C PRO A 73 2.41 17.30 4.14
N VAL A 74 3.20 17.45 3.08
CA VAL A 74 4.65 17.22 3.11
C VAL A 74 5.30 18.53 3.55
N ALA A 75 5.43 18.71 4.86
CA ALA A 75 5.84 19.99 5.45
C ALA A 75 7.37 20.14 5.53
N PRO A 76 7.93 21.34 5.26
CA PRO A 76 9.33 21.61 5.51
C PRO A 76 9.69 21.38 6.98
N GLY A 77 10.79 20.68 7.22
CA GLY A 77 11.29 20.33 8.56
C GLY A 77 10.91 18.93 9.03
N GLU A 78 9.94 18.27 8.39
CA GLU A 78 9.66 16.86 8.63
C GLU A 78 10.64 15.96 7.85
N GLN A 79 10.94 14.78 8.39
CA GLN A 79 11.96 13.88 7.83
C GLN A 79 11.39 12.59 7.24
N TRP A 80 10.18 12.20 7.65
CA TRP A 80 9.55 10.92 7.26
C TRP A 80 9.42 10.75 5.74
N HIS A 81 9.31 11.87 5.00
CA HIS A 81 9.14 11.86 3.55
C HIS A 81 10.46 11.80 2.77
N GLY A 82 11.61 12.07 3.38
CA GLY A 82 12.93 12.00 2.74
C GLY A 82 13.26 13.08 1.68
N PHE A 83 12.34 13.99 1.38
CA PHE A 83 12.61 15.16 0.53
C PHE A 83 13.35 16.29 1.27
N ASN A 84 14.42 16.79 0.66
CA ASN A 84 15.13 17.98 1.11
C ASN A 84 14.38 19.24 0.65
N ASP A 85 14.35 20.28 1.50
CA ASP A 85 13.79 21.60 1.19
C ASP A 85 12.37 21.54 0.58
N ALA A 86 11.49 20.72 1.17
CA ALA A 86 10.11 20.60 0.70
C ALA A 86 9.34 21.92 0.82
N ASP A 87 8.66 22.33 -0.24
CA ASP A 87 7.78 23.50 -0.23
C ASP A 87 6.54 23.24 0.64
N ALA A 88 6.23 24.18 1.55
CA ALA A 88 5.00 24.15 2.32
C ALA A 88 3.77 24.31 1.41
N ASP A 89 2.66 23.68 1.79
CA ASP A 89 1.37 23.73 1.08
C ASP A 89 1.43 23.32 -0.40
N HIS A 90 2.42 22.52 -0.78
CA HIS A 90 2.63 22.09 -2.16
C HIS A 90 2.20 20.64 -2.41
N MET A 91 2.71 19.72 -1.61
CA MET A 91 2.44 18.28 -1.75
C MET A 91 1.69 17.74 -0.55
N PHE A 92 0.79 16.79 -0.83
CA PHE A 92 0.01 16.10 0.18
C PHE A 92 -0.02 14.59 -0.08
N LEU A 93 0.10 13.79 0.97
CA LEU A 93 0.03 12.34 0.93
C LEU A 93 -1.43 11.90 0.90
N ASP A 94 -1.82 11.22 -0.18
CA ASP A 94 -3.15 10.61 -0.30
C ASP A 94 -3.29 9.39 0.63
N PRO A 95 -4.29 9.34 1.53
CA PRO A 95 -4.47 8.25 2.47
C PRO A 95 -4.68 6.88 1.81
N VAL A 96 -5.32 6.80 0.62
CA VAL A 96 -5.63 5.51 -0.03
C VAL A 96 -4.45 4.86 -0.75
N LYS A 97 -3.33 5.58 -0.89
CA LYS A 97 -2.09 5.07 -1.48
C LYS A 97 -1.14 4.65 -0.37
N VAL A 98 -1.23 3.40 0.07
CA VAL A 98 -0.45 2.88 1.19
C VAL A 98 0.88 2.33 0.67
N THR A 99 1.97 2.96 1.06
CA THR A 99 3.33 2.51 0.74
C THR A 99 3.95 1.89 1.98
N ILE A 100 4.19 0.58 1.93
CA ILE A 100 4.83 -0.19 2.98
C ILE A 100 6.34 -0.19 2.73
N LEU A 101 7.12 0.04 3.78
CA LEU A 101 8.58 0.01 3.77
C LEU A 101 9.08 -1.29 4.40
N THR A 102 10.12 -1.86 3.79
CA THR A 102 10.83 -3.03 4.30
C THR A 102 12.18 -2.61 4.88
N PRO A 103 12.73 -3.33 5.88
CA PRO A 103 14.03 -2.98 6.45
C PRO A 103 15.14 -2.96 5.40
N GLY A 104 16.09 -2.04 5.51
CA GLY A 104 17.29 -2.00 4.68
C GLY A 104 17.70 -0.61 4.19
N MET A 105 16.84 0.40 4.35
CA MET A 105 17.16 1.78 4.07
C MET A 105 16.46 2.69 5.08
N ASP A 106 17.15 3.73 5.55
CA ASP A 106 16.55 4.76 6.41
C ASP A 106 15.80 5.83 5.59
N GLU A 107 15.15 6.77 6.30
CA GLU A 107 14.37 7.86 5.69
C GLU A 107 15.24 8.84 4.88
N GLN A 108 16.56 8.90 5.17
CA GLN A 108 17.53 9.75 4.49
C GLN A 108 18.20 9.06 3.30
N GLY A 109 17.87 7.78 3.04
CA GLY A 109 18.40 7.00 1.93
C GLY A 109 19.72 6.30 2.23
N ASN A 110 20.16 6.23 3.49
CA ASN A 110 21.33 5.44 3.86
C ASN A 110 20.97 3.95 3.99
N MET A 111 21.88 3.10 3.54
CA MET A 111 21.72 1.65 3.59
C MET A 111 21.99 1.12 5.01
N SER A 112 21.13 0.23 5.49
CA SER A 112 21.38 -0.54 6.71
C SER A 112 22.30 -1.74 6.44
N GLU A 113 22.99 -2.25 7.47
CA GLU A 113 23.83 -3.46 7.35
C GLU A 113 23.01 -4.71 7.02
N GLU A 114 21.81 -4.81 7.61
CA GLU A 114 20.84 -5.85 7.34
C GLU A 114 19.60 -5.28 6.65
N GLY A 115 19.02 -6.04 5.73
CA GLY A 115 17.83 -5.61 5.01
C GLY A 115 17.07 -6.76 4.36
N ILE A 116 15.79 -6.49 4.11
CA ILE A 116 14.86 -7.40 3.45
C ILE A 116 14.38 -6.70 2.18
N PRO A 117 14.91 -7.06 1.00
CA PRO A 117 14.46 -6.47 -0.26
C PRO A 117 12.96 -6.69 -0.47
N ALA A 118 12.25 -5.64 -0.87
CA ALA A 118 10.81 -5.68 -1.09
C ALA A 118 10.40 -6.71 -2.15
N ALA A 119 11.27 -7.01 -3.12
CA ALA A 119 11.05 -8.06 -4.11
C ALA A 119 10.79 -9.46 -3.49
N LEU A 120 11.45 -9.77 -2.36
CA LEU A 120 11.24 -11.04 -1.65
C LEU A 120 9.83 -11.11 -1.05
N VAL A 121 9.39 -10.00 -0.44
CA VAL A 121 8.07 -9.86 0.17
C VAL A 121 6.99 -9.90 -0.90
N ALA A 122 7.16 -9.16 -2.01
CA ALA A 122 6.23 -9.13 -3.12
C ALA A 122 5.98 -10.55 -3.67
N LYS A 123 7.06 -11.32 -3.85
CA LYS A 123 6.98 -12.71 -4.30
C LYS A 123 6.23 -13.62 -3.33
N PHE A 124 6.45 -13.44 -2.03
CA PHE A 124 5.73 -14.21 -1.01
C PHE A 124 4.23 -13.88 -0.96
N LEU A 125 3.89 -12.62 -1.19
CA LEU A 125 2.50 -12.15 -1.28
C LEU A 125 1.81 -12.66 -2.55
N ASP A 126 2.51 -12.72 -3.68
CA ASP A 126 1.98 -13.27 -4.94
C ASP A 126 1.60 -14.75 -4.83
N GLU A 127 2.39 -15.56 -4.11
CA GLU A 127 2.07 -16.97 -3.81
C GLU A 127 0.77 -17.13 -2.99
N ARG A 128 0.30 -16.05 -2.36
CA ARG A 128 -0.99 -15.97 -1.64
C ARG A 128 -2.07 -15.21 -2.42
N GLY A 129 -1.82 -14.89 -3.69
CA GLY A 129 -2.75 -14.16 -4.55
C GLY A 129 -2.90 -12.68 -4.20
N ILE A 130 -1.93 -12.10 -3.48
CA ILE A 130 -1.90 -10.68 -3.14
C ILE A 130 -0.98 -9.98 -4.14
N VAL A 131 -1.59 -9.23 -5.05
CA VAL A 131 -0.87 -8.45 -6.06
C VAL A 131 -0.39 -7.13 -5.45
N VAL A 132 0.90 -6.84 -5.63
CA VAL A 132 1.51 -5.55 -5.29
C VAL A 132 1.45 -4.65 -6.52
N GLU A 133 0.95 -3.42 -6.36
CA GLU A 133 0.80 -2.48 -7.49
C GLU A 133 2.16 -2.03 -8.03
N LYS A 134 3.07 -1.67 -7.12
CA LYS A 134 4.42 -1.24 -7.45
C LYS A 134 5.39 -1.74 -6.40
N THR A 135 6.51 -2.32 -6.84
CA THR A 135 7.61 -2.76 -5.98
C THR A 135 8.85 -1.97 -6.33
N GLY A 136 9.45 -1.30 -5.34
CA GLY A 136 10.79 -0.73 -5.45
C GLY A 136 11.82 -1.59 -4.69
N PRO A 137 13.01 -1.03 -4.36
CA PRO A 137 14.04 -1.77 -3.63
C PRO A 137 13.60 -2.17 -2.21
N TYR A 138 13.04 -1.22 -1.46
CA TYR A 138 12.60 -1.38 -0.06
C TYR A 138 11.18 -0.86 0.18
N ASN A 139 10.35 -0.78 -0.87
CA ASN A 139 8.96 -0.36 -0.74
C ASN A 139 7.97 -1.16 -1.60
N LEU A 140 6.73 -1.22 -1.13
CA LEU A 140 5.60 -1.90 -1.76
C LEU A 140 4.39 -0.97 -1.74
N LEU A 141 3.77 -0.74 -2.89
CA LEU A 141 2.57 0.08 -3.01
C LEU A 141 1.31 -0.78 -3.07
N PHE A 142 0.31 -0.42 -2.25
CA PHE A 142 -1.02 -0.99 -2.26
C PHE A 142 -2.08 0.10 -2.44
N LEU A 143 -3.05 -0.15 -3.33
CA LEU A 143 -4.13 0.78 -3.63
C LEU A 143 -5.41 0.37 -2.89
N PHE A 144 -5.85 1.18 -1.93
CA PHE A 144 -7.10 0.97 -1.20
C PHE A 144 -8.29 1.54 -1.98
N SER A 145 -8.61 0.90 -3.11
CA SER A 145 -9.75 1.28 -3.95
C SER A 145 -11.10 0.92 -3.32
N ILE A 146 -12.20 1.33 -3.97
CA ILE A 146 -13.57 0.94 -3.60
C ILE A 146 -13.81 -0.59 -3.64
N GLY A 147 -12.95 -1.34 -4.36
CA GLY A 147 -13.02 -2.80 -4.46
C GLY A 147 -12.19 -3.55 -3.41
N ILE A 148 -11.45 -2.83 -2.55
CA ILE A 148 -10.73 -3.41 -1.41
C ILE A 148 -11.64 -3.39 -0.20
N ASP A 149 -12.11 -4.56 0.23
CA ASP A 149 -12.92 -4.73 1.43
C ASP A 149 -12.06 -4.96 2.70
N LYS A 150 -12.72 -5.06 3.85
CA LYS A 150 -12.02 -5.34 5.13
C LYS A 150 -11.32 -6.70 5.06
N THR A 151 -11.91 -7.67 4.39
CA THR A 151 -11.38 -9.03 4.25
C THR A 151 -10.03 -9.02 3.53
N LYS A 152 -9.92 -8.31 2.40
CA LYS A 152 -8.66 -8.16 1.67
C LYS A 152 -7.61 -7.39 2.46
N ALA A 153 -7.99 -6.31 3.14
CA ALA A 153 -7.08 -5.55 4.01
C ALA A 153 -6.51 -6.41 5.15
N MET A 154 -7.36 -7.20 5.82
CA MET A 154 -6.92 -8.15 6.85
C MET A 154 -6.11 -9.31 6.26
N GLY A 155 -6.44 -9.77 5.05
CA GLY A 155 -5.67 -10.76 4.32
C GLY A 155 -4.24 -10.29 4.03
N LEU A 156 -4.07 -9.03 3.62
CA LEU A 156 -2.76 -8.40 3.47
C LEU A 156 -2.02 -8.31 4.81
N LEU A 157 -2.67 -7.81 5.86
CA LEU A 157 -2.07 -7.70 7.19
C LEU A 157 -1.57 -9.05 7.71
N ARG A 158 -2.39 -10.10 7.54
CA ARG A 158 -2.02 -11.47 7.85
C ARG A 158 -0.89 -11.99 6.97
N GLY A 159 -0.87 -11.66 5.69
CA GLY A 159 0.22 -12.00 4.79
C GLY A 159 1.56 -11.43 5.25
N LEU A 160 1.58 -10.19 5.75
CA LEU A 160 2.77 -9.54 6.29
C LEU A 160 3.25 -10.20 7.59
N THR A 161 2.34 -10.49 8.54
CA THR A 161 2.73 -11.18 9.79
C THR A 161 3.18 -12.61 9.55
N GLU A 162 2.54 -13.32 8.61
CA GLU A 162 3.00 -14.64 8.17
C GLU A 162 4.38 -14.56 7.52
N PHE A 163 4.66 -13.54 6.69
CA PHE A 163 5.98 -13.33 6.11
C PHE A 163 7.04 -13.18 7.21
N LYS A 164 6.84 -12.29 8.18
CA LYS A 164 7.77 -12.11 9.30
C LYS A 164 8.02 -13.41 10.03
N ARG A 165 6.96 -14.10 10.47
CA ARG A 165 7.08 -15.39 11.19
C ARG A 165 7.86 -16.42 10.36
N SER A 166 7.60 -16.47 9.06
CA SER A 166 8.27 -17.39 8.14
C SER A 166 9.74 -17.05 7.92
N TYR A 167 10.07 -15.76 7.89
CA TYR A 167 11.41 -15.23 7.77
C TYR A 167 12.22 -15.47 9.05
N ASP A 168 11.66 -15.18 10.22
CA ASP A 168 12.31 -15.35 11.52
C ASP A 168 12.60 -16.84 11.83
N LEU A 169 11.75 -17.75 11.36
CA LEU A 169 11.99 -19.21 11.44
C LEU A 169 13.01 -19.74 10.40
N ASN A 170 13.55 -18.86 9.54
CA ASN A 170 14.50 -19.19 8.47
C ASN A 170 14.08 -20.41 7.64
N LEU A 171 12.80 -20.45 7.27
CA LEU A 171 12.21 -21.61 6.60
C LEU A 171 12.66 -21.68 5.13
N ARG A 172 12.87 -22.90 4.61
CA ARG A 172 13.41 -23.12 3.26
C ARG A 172 12.56 -22.47 2.16
N ILE A 173 13.21 -21.83 1.19
CA ILE A 173 12.57 -21.15 0.04
C ILE A 173 11.58 -22.06 -0.71
N LYS A 174 11.92 -23.35 -0.89
CA LYS A 174 11.05 -24.34 -1.57
C LYS A 174 9.66 -24.46 -0.93
N LYS A 175 9.52 -24.14 0.36
CA LYS A 175 8.24 -24.18 1.08
C LYS A 175 7.36 -22.96 0.80
N TYR A 176 7.90 -21.89 0.21
CA TYR A 176 7.21 -20.61 -0.01
C TYR A 176 7.10 -20.17 -1.46
N ALA A 177 8.07 -20.52 -2.30
CA ALA A 177 8.14 -20.11 -3.70
C ALA A 177 7.80 -21.28 -4.63
N THR A 178 6.69 -21.97 -4.34
CA THR A 178 6.29 -23.19 -5.05
C THR A 178 5.99 -22.95 -6.53
N ARG A 179 5.44 -21.78 -6.90
CA ARG A 179 5.19 -21.42 -8.31
C ARG A 179 6.44 -21.02 -9.08
N SER A 180 7.56 -20.79 -8.40
CA SER A 180 8.79 -20.26 -9.02
C SER A 180 9.81 -21.32 -9.43
N LEU A 181 9.48 -22.60 -9.24
CA LEU A 181 10.30 -23.75 -9.65
C LEU A 181 9.68 -24.49 -10.86
N CYS A 182 8.73 -23.87 -11.54
CA CYS A 182 8.15 -24.33 -12.81
C CYS A 182 8.41 -23.31 -13.91
#